data_AF-A0A1B8A6M0-F1
#
_entry.id   AF-A0A1B8A6M0-F1
#
_cell.length_a   1.000
_cell.length_b   1.000
_cell.length_c   1.000
_cell.angle_alpha   90.00
_cell.angle_beta   90.00
_cell.angle_gamma   90.00
#
_symmetry.space_group_name_H-M   'P 1'
#
loop_
_entity.id
_entity.type
_entity.pdbx_description
1 polymer ?
#
loop_
_entity_poly.entity_id
_entity_poly.type
_entity_poly.pdbx_seq_one_letter_code
_entity_poly.pdbx_strand_id
1 'polypeptide(L)'
;MSAPQPPTDRKSFRVAIVCALPHEADAVTLLFDQFWDDDRDHYGRADGDTNHYVTGRIGGHHVVLAVLPGMGNNSAAAATASLRSSYTNLKLAILVGICGGVPGIGDHDAFLGDVVVSKTIIQYDYGRQYPGHFAVKNTVEDSLGRANKDIRSLLAMFQTELMRERLQVEATTHLKHLQEGAKKKRRRANYQFPGTAKDALYDPNYAHRHREGCVVCADDPSVFCESASKASCVEVGCDLKAVITRERSMDRVNSGDFSPEIFIGRIGSGNTVMKSGEDRDCIADEHDLIAFEMEGAGSWDEVPCIVVKGIYNYADSHKNKGWQDFAAATAASVAKAILGRYAIHDGDRDTPSRNYHVPSIARTVSGNSFGNGTWINQGAVLGSLAYSDPARFLERTEDIGEQKWEKIINRWKRTNGCLNCGSGEHWERECQEFCGKCLYQGHKATWCNHPVRCLKCGEQGHIGEDCSDDA
;
A
#
# COMPACT_ATOMS: atom_id res chain seq x y z
N MET A 1 -12.88 27.58 -27.41
CA MET A 1 -13.27 27.31 -26.00
C MET A 1 -12.57 28.34 -25.14
N SER A 2 -13.27 29.01 -24.22
CA SER A 2 -12.65 29.94 -23.27
C SER A 2 -11.63 29.21 -22.41
N ALA A 3 -10.55 29.90 -22.02
CA ALA A 3 -9.61 29.34 -21.06
C ALA A 3 -10.36 28.98 -19.76
N PRO A 4 -10.04 27.83 -19.14
CA PRO A 4 -10.57 27.46 -17.84
C PRO A 4 -10.27 28.56 -16.82
N GLN A 5 -11.23 28.86 -15.95
CA GLN A 5 -11.05 29.89 -14.94
C GLN A 5 -10.38 29.28 -13.68
N PRO A 6 -9.54 30.05 -12.98
CA PRO A 6 -9.04 29.62 -11.68
C PRO A 6 -10.21 29.47 -10.68
N PRO A 7 -10.14 28.50 -9.76
CA PRO A 7 -11.15 28.33 -8.73
C PRO A 7 -11.23 29.57 -7.82
N THR A 8 -12.41 29.86 -7.28
CA THR A 8 -12.63 31.05 -6.43
C THR A 8 -12.10 30.90 -5.01
N ASP A 9 -12.05 29.68 -4.49
CA ASP A 9 -11.57 29.40 -3.14
C ASP A 9 -11.02 27.96 -2.99
N ARG A 10 -10.50 27.66 -1.80
CA ARG A 10 -9.91 26.35 -1.45
C ARG A 10 -10.92 25.19 -1.45
N LYS A 11 -12.22 25.44 -1.35
CA LYS A 11 -13.26 24.39 -1.35
C LYS A 11 -13.54 23.83 -2.75
N SER A 12 -13.13 24.55 -3.79
CA SER A 12 -13.19 24.06 -5.17
C SER A 12 -12.13 22.99 -5.47
N PHE A 13 -11.11 22.84 -4.61
CA PHE A 13 -10.12 21.78 -4.74
C PHE A 13 -10.65 20.51 -4.07
N ARG A 14 -10.77 19.45 -4.87
CA ARG A 14 -11.27 18.14 -4.41
C ARG A 14 -10.22 17.04 -4.54
N VAL A 15 -9.13 17.35 -5.24
CA VAL A 15 -8.00 16.44 -5.44
C VAL A 15 -6.76 17.05 -4.81
N ALA A 16 -6.10 16.25 -3.99
CA ALA A 16 -4.76 16.52 -3.51
C ALA A 16 -3.75 15.60 -4.20
N ILE A 17 -2.54 16.08 -4.43
CA ILE A 17 -1.37 15.25 -4.72
C ILE A 17 -0.36 15.49 -3.59
N VAL A 18 0.18 14.42 -3.03
CA VAL A 18 1.23 14.51 -2.01
C VAL A 18 2.45 13.73 -2.51
N CYS A 19 3.60 14.38 -2.51
CA CYS A 19 4.88 13.77 -2.86
C CYS A 19 5.82 13.80 -1.66
N ALA A 20 6.58 12.74 -1.43
CA ALA A 20 7.52 12.65 -0.32
C ALA A 20 8.81 13.43 -0.61
N LEU A 21 9.23 13.45 -1.88
CA LEU A 21 10.50 14.01 -2.32
C LEU A 21 10.31 15.09 -3.39
N PRO A 22 11.19 16.12 -3.43
CA PRO A 22 11.08 17.20 -4.42
C PRO A 22 11.12 16.73 -5.88
N HIS A 23 11.90 15.71 -6.21
CA HIS A 23 12.00 15.22 -7.60
C HIS A 23 10.71 14.49 -8.04
N GLU A 24 9.95 13.90 -7.10
CA GLU A 24 8.64 13.33 -7.37
C GLU A 24 7.64 14.44 -7.70
N ALA A 25 7.67 15.53 -6.94
CA ALA A 25 6.85 16.72 -7.22
C ALA A 25 7.23 17.38 -8.55
N ASP A 26 8.52 17.50 -8.86
CA ASP A 26 9.00 18.01 -10.16
C ASP A 26 8.44 17.19 -11.34
N ALA A 27 8.36 15.86 -11.21
CA ALA A 27 7.74 15.00 -12.22
C ALA A 27 6.24 15.28 -12.36
N VAL A 28 5.51 15.42 -11.24
CA VAL A 28 4.07 15.73 -11.26
C VAL A 28 3.80 17.11 -11.87
N THR A 29 4.57 18.14 -11.53
CA THR A 29 4.35 19.51 -12.05
C THR A 29 4.55 19.61 -13.56
N LEU A 30 5.31 18.71 -14.18
CA LEU A 30 5.40 18.64 -15.64
C LEU A 30 4.11 18.17 -16.32
N LEU A 31 3.20 17.58 -15.54
CA LEU A 31 1.91 17.07 -16.00
C LEU A 31 0.73 17.96 -15.62
N PHE A 32 0.97 19.10 -14.95
CA PHE A 32 -0.05 20.13 -14.78
C PHE A 32 -0.41 20.72 -16.15
N ASP A 33 -1.72 20.83 -16.42
CA ASP A 33 -2.21 21.49 -17.62
C ASP A 33 -2.16 23.01 -17.46
N GLN A 34 -2.41 23.49 -16.23
CA GLN A 34 -2.42 24.91 -15.84
C GLN A 34 -1.98 25.04 -14.38
N PHE A 35 -1.28 26.13 -14.06
CA PHE A 35 -0.97 26.54 -12.69
C PHE A 35 -1.89 27.70 -12.30
N TRP A 36 -2.27 27.75 -11.02
CA TRP A 36 -3.10 28.83 -10.45
C TRP A 36 -2.29 29.79 -9.58
N ASP A 37 -1.02 29.48 -9.36
CA ASP A 37 -0.11 30.17 -8.45
C ASP A 37 1.16 30.71 -9.14
N ASP A 38 1.18 30.78 -10.48
CA ASP A 38 2.34 31.25 -11.27
C ASP A 38 2.85 32.63 -10.83
N ASP A 39 1.96 33.53 -10.43
CA ASP A 39 2.31 34.88 -9.99
C ASP A 39 2.52 34.98 -8.47
N ARG A 40 1.61 34.39 -7.68
CA ARG A 40 1.58 34.40 -6.20
C ARG A 40 0.69 33.27 -5.66
N ASP A 41 0.89 32.88 -4.41
CA ASP A 41 -0.08 32.04 -3.68
C ASP A 41 -1.40 32.80 -3.49
N HIS A 42 -2.42 32.42 -4.27
CA HIS A 42 -3.74 33.03 -4.24
C HIS A 42 -4.66 32.43 -3.17
N TYR A 43 -4.40 31.18 -2.77
CA TYR A 43 -5.33 30.39 -1.96
C TYR A 43 -4.94 30.32 -0.49
N GLY A 44 -3.64 30.44 -0.20
CA GLY A 44 -3.10 30.39 1.14
C GLY A 44 -3.35 29.06 1.84
N ARG A 45 -3.33 29.12 3.17
CA ARG A 45 -3.52 27.96 4.06
C ARG A 45 -4.22 28.38 5.35
N ALA A 46 -4.76 27.40 6.08
CA ALA A 46 -5.40 27.64 7.37
C ALA A 46 -4.35 27.99 8.44
N ASP A 47 -4.79 28.63 9.52
CA ASP A 47 -3.90 28.92 10.65
C ASP A 47 -3.33 27.63 11.24
N GLY A 48 -2.02 27.62 11.50
CA GLY A 48 -1.29 26.46 12.02
C GLY A 48 -0.84 25.46 10.95
N ASP A 49 -1.33 25.56 9.71
CA ASP A 49 -0.80 24.78 8.59
C ASP A 49 0.58 25.34 8.17
N THR A 50 1.59 24.48 8.12
CA THR A 50 2.97 24.82 7.75
C THR A 50 3.37 24.29 6.37
N ASN A 51 2.48 23.57 5.68
CA ASN A 51 2.73 23.07 4.34
C ASN A 51 2.81 24.20 3.32
N HIS A 52 3.60 23.99 2.28
CA HIS A 52 3.61 24.84 1.10
C HIS A 52 2.94 24.10 -0.05
N TYR A 53 2.16 24.85 -0.83
CA TYR A 53 1.30 24.27 -1.85
C TYR A 53 1.66 24.76 -3.23
N VAL A 54 1.52 23.87 -4.20
CA VAL A 54 1.43 24.21 -5.61
C VAL A 54 -0.01 23.96 -6.06
N THR A 55 -0.65 24.93 -6.69
CA THR A 55 -2.06 24.80 -7.11
C THR A 55 -2.20 24.87 -8.61
N GLY A 56 -3.10 24.05 -9.16
CA GLY A 56 -3.27 24.00 -10.61
C GLY A 56 -4.38 23.08 -11.05
N ARG A 57 -4.29 22.65 -12.30
CA ARG A 57 -5.28 21.80 -12.94
C ARG A 57 -4.62 20.61 -13.62
N ILE A 58 -5.21 19.44 -13.41
CA ILE A 58 -4.91 18.23 -14.17
C ILE A 58 -6.23 17.65 -14.68
N GLY A 59 -6.38 17.56 -16.01
CA GLY A 59 -7.62 17.19 -16.65
C GLY A 59 -8.74 18.17 -16.28
N GLY A 60 -9.85 17.62 -15.78
CA GLY A 60 -10.98 18.42 -15.30
C GLY A 60 -10.96 18.70 -13.79
N HIS A 61 -9.84 18.44 -13.09
CA HIS A 61 -9.76 18.59 -11.63
C HIS A 61 -8.86 19.76 -11.23
N HIS A 62 -9.33 20.58 -10.29
CA HIS A 62 -8.46 21.48 -9.53
C HIS A 62 -7.68 20.68 -8.50
N VAL A 63 -6.35 20.80 -8.56
CA VAL A 63 -5.41 20.01 -7.78
C VAL A 63 -4.58 20.93 -6.88
N VAL A 64 -4.47 20.54 -5.62
CA VAL A 64 -3.48 21.08 -4.69
C VAL A 64 -2.37 20.05 -4.50
N LEU A 65 -1.13 20.43 -4.73
CA LEU A 65 0.05 19.60 -4.53
C LEU A 65 0.79 20.05 -3.27
N ALA A 66 1.16 19.09 -2.43
CA ALA A 66 2.03 19.30 -1.28
C ALA A 66 3.29 18.43 -1.38
N VAL A 67 4.42 18.95 -0.92
CA VAL A 67 5.66 18.18 -0.76
C VAL A 67 5.93 18.02 0.72
N LEU A 68 6.17 16.79 1.16
CA LEU A 68 6.47 16.52 2.56
C LEU A 68 7.80 17.15 2.99
N PRO A 69 7.92 17.65 4.23
CA PRO A 69 9.18 18.17 4.76
C PRO A 69 10.20 17.06 5.07
N GLY A 70 9.77 15.80 5.07
CA GLY A 70 10.59 14.61 5.25
C GLY A 70 9.81 13.34 4.92
N MET A 71 10.52 12.22 4.71
CA MET A 71 9.92 10.90 4.46
C MET A 71 9.35 10.29 5.74
N GLY A 72 8.52 9.27 5.59
CA GLY A 72 7.97 8.50 6.71
C GLY A 72 6.52 8.85 7.06
N ASN A 73 5.85 7.90 7.72
CA ASN A 73 4.43 7.95 8.03
C ASN A 73 4.06 9.15 8.92
N ASN A 74 4.93 9.52 9.87
CA ASN A 74 4.65 10.64 10.78
C ASN A 74 4.60 11.99 10.04
N SER A 75 5.53 12.20 9.12
CA SER A 75 5.59 13.40 8.28
C SER A 75 4.40 13.45 7.32
N ALA A 76 4.09 12.31 6.69
CA ALA A 76 2.95 12.15 5.80
C ALA A 76 1.62 12.45 6.51
N ALA A 77 1.40 11.90 7.70
CA ALA A 77 0.21 12.13 8.51
C ALA A 77 0.06 13.62 8.87
N ALA A 78 1.10 14.24 9.43
CA ALA A 78 1.06 15.65 9.86
C ALA A 78 0.78 16.60 8.68
N ALA A 79 1.44 16.39 7.55
CA ALA A 79 1.22 17.19 6.35
C ALA A 79 -0.18 16.96 5.77
N THR A 80 -0.64 15.71 5.70
CA THR A 80 -1.96 15.38 5.12
C THR A 80 -3.11 15.90 6.00
N ALA A 81 -2.96 15.82 7.33
CA ALA A 81 -3.91 16.39 8.29
C ALA A 81 -4.03 17.92 8.15
N SER A 82 -2.89 18.61 7.98
CA SER A 82 -2.85 20.06 7.76
C SER A 82 -3.47 20.43 6.41
N LEU A 83 -3.16 19.66 5.36
CA LEU A 83 -3.74 19.79 4.03
C LEU A 83 -5.27 19.64 4.05
N ARG A 84 -5.79 18.62 4.74
CA ARG A 84 -7.24 18.44 4.95
C ARG A 84 -7.87 19.64 5.63
N SER A 85 -7.19 20.21 6.62
CA SER A 85 -7.67 21.38 7.37
C SER A 85 -7.71 22.64 6.51
N SER A 86 -6.76 22.77 5.59
CA SER A 86 -6.71 23.89 4.64
C SER A 86 -7.67 23.75 3.47
N TYR A 87 -7.74 22.57 2.86
CA TYR A 87 -8.56 22.27 1.69
C TYR A 87 -9.70 21.35 2.11
N THR A 88 -10.73 21.96 2.69
CA THR A 88 -11.77 21.26 3.46
C THR A 88 -12.74 20.39 2.65
N ASN A 89 -12.66 20.41 1.31
CA ASN A 89 -13.55 19.64 0.44
C ASN A 89 -12.81 18.57 -0.39
N LEU A 90 -11.62 18.16 0.04
CA LEU A 90 -10.89 17.05 -0.57
C LEU A 90 -11.73 15.76 -0.56
N LYS A 91 -11.75 15.07 -1.70
CA LYS A 91 -12.41 13.78 -1.92
C LYS A 91 -11.42 12.67 -2.24
N LEU A 92 -10.27 13.04 -2.79
CA LEU A 92 -9.19 12.14 -3.15
C LEU A 92 -7.85 12.80 -2.89
N ALA A 93 -6.94 12.11 -2.22
CA ALA A 93 -5.51 12.38 -2.25
C ALA A 93 -4.80 11.31 -3.07
N ILE A 94 -3.85 11.68 -3.91
CA ILE A 94 -2.96 10.72 -4.58
C ILE A 94 -1.56 10.90 -4.03
N LEU A 95 -1.05 9.86 -3.37
CA LEU A 95 0.34 9.81 -2.93
C LEU A 95 1.21 9.36 -4.10
N VAL A 96 1.91 10.29 -4.74
CA VAL A 96 2.73 10.02 -5.92
C VAL A 96 4.19 9.99 -5.52
N GLY A 97 4.91 8.94 -5.91
CA GLY A 97 6.34 8.87 -5.64
C GLY A 97 7.01 7.61 -6.15
N ILE A 98 8.11 7.23 -5.50
CA ILE A 98 8.86 6.01 -5.81
C ILE A 98 8.81 5.00 -4.67
N CYS A 99 9.01 3.72 -4.98
CA CYS A 99 9.00 2.63 -4.00
C CYS A 99 10.03 1.54 -4.32
N GLY A 100 10.23 0.63 -3.37
CA GLY A 100 10.83 -0.67 -3.64
C GLY A 100 9.77 -1.66 -4.11
N GLY A 101 10.02 -2.37 -5.21
CA GLY A 101 9.10 -3.34 -5.76
C GLY A 101 9.38 -4.75 -5.27
N VAL A 102 8.33 -5.56 -5.14
CA VAL A 102 8.46 -7.02 -5.00
C VAL A 102 8.66 -7.60 -6.41
N PRO A 103 9.74 -8.35 -6.68
CA PRO A 103 10.06 -8.78 -8.04
C PRO A 103 9.01 -9.68 -8.70
N GLY A 104 8.42 -10.61 -7.94
CA GLY A 104 7.37 -11.52 -8.43
C GLY A 104 6.00 -11.13 -7.87
N ILE A 105 5.05 -10.84 -8.74
CA ILE A 105 3.66 -10.49 -8.38
C ILE A 105 2.73 -11.50 -9.05
N GLY A 106 2.33 -12.53 -8.30
CA GLY A 106 1.61 -13.67 -8.88
C GLY A 106 2.45 -14.33 -9.98
N ASP A 107 1.87 -14.47 -11.17
CA ASP A 107 2.55 -15.06 -12.35
C ASP A 107 3.31 -14.03 -13.20
N HIS A 108 3.53 -12.81 -12.68
CA HIS A 108 4.14 -11.71 -13.42
C HIS A 108 5.39 -11.17 -12.74
N ASP A 109 6.43 -10.93 -13.54
CA ASP A 109 7.60 -10.17 -13.09
C ASP A 109 7.30 -8.67 -13.08
N ALA A 110 7.61 -8.02 -11.95
CA ALA A 110 7.68 -6.58 -11.83
C ALA A 110 9.09 -6.10 -12.15
N PHE A 111 9.17 -4.98 -12.86
CA PHE A 111 10.44 -4.42 -13.29
C PHE A 111 10.59 -2.95 -12.91
N LEU A 112 11.83 -2.43 -12.96
CA LEU A 112 12.08 -1.03 -12.64
C LEU A 112 11.33 -0.12 -13.63
N GLY A 113 10.72 0.96 -13.14
CA GLY A 113 9.87 1.85 -13.91
C GLY A 113 8.42 1.40 -14.05
N ASP A 114 8.06 0.15 -13.73
CA ASP A 114 6.66 -0.25 -13.59
C ASP A 114 6.03 0.47 -12.38
N VAL A 115 4.69 0.51 -12.34
CA VAL A 115 3.95 1.31 -11.36
C VAL A 115 3.06 0.40 -10.52
N VAL A 116 3.10 0.61 -9.20
CA VAL A 116 2.17 -0.01 -8.25
C VAL A 116 1.13 0.99 -7.79
N VAL A 117 -0.10 0.51 -7.62
CA VAL A 117 -1.25 1.28 -7.16
C VAL A 117 -1.88 0.56 -5.97
N SER A 118 -2.08 1.27 -4.86
CA SER A 118 -2.62 0.66 -3.64
C SER A 118 -4.08 0.26 -3.81
N LYS A 119 -4.36 -1.03 -3.59
CA LYS A 119 -5.69 -1.54 -3.24
C LYS A 119 -5.97 -1.40 -1.75
N THR A 120 -4.94 -1.59 -0.94
CA THR A 120 -4.94 -1.50 0.54
C THR A 120 -3.51 -1.25 1.00
N ILE A 121 -3.34 -0.62 2.17
CA ILE A 121 -2.05 -0.42 2.82
C ILE A 121 -1.94 -1.33 4.04
N ILE A 122 -0.78 -1.98 4.20
CA ILE A 122 -0.43 -2.77 5.37
C ILE A 122 0.73 -2.08 6.08
N GLN A 123 0.51 -1.64 7.33
CA GLN A 123 1.60 -1.08 8.13
C GLN A 123 2.40 -2.21 8.80
N TYR A 124 3.35 -2.78 8.05
CA TYR A 124 4.07 -3.99 8.45
C TYR A 124 5.05 -3.78 9.62
N ASP A 125 5.36 -2.53 9.97
CA ASP A 125 6.25 -2.18 11.08
C ASP A 125 5.50 -1.71 12.34
N TYR A 126 4.17 -1.82 12.37
CA TYR A 126 3.36 -1.53 13.53
C TYR A 126 3.01 -2.81 14.27
N GLY A 127 3.60 -3.01 15.45
CA GLY A 127 3.58 -4.32 16.09
C GLY A 127 4.30 -4.36 17.43
N ARG A 128 4.54 -5.59 17.92
CA ARG A 128 5.25 -5.87 19.16
C ARG A 128 6.54 -6.62 18.87
N GLN A 129 7.64 -6.16 19.46
CA GLN A 129 8.93 -6.84 19.36
C GLN A 129 9.08 -7.87 20.49
N TYR A 130 9.35 -9.12 20.12
CA TYR A 130 9.79 -10.22 20.97
C TYR A 130 11.24 -10.59 20.64
N PRO A 131 11.96 -11.33 21.50
CA PRO A 131 13.27 -11.86 21.14
C PRO A 131 13.21 -12.69 19.85
N GLY A 132 13.86 -12.21 18.79
CA GLY A 132 13.93 -12.89 17.48
C GLY A 132 12.65 -12.86 16.64
N HIS A 133 11.60 -12.14 17.05
CA HIS A 133 10.34 -12.09 16.30
C HIS A 133 9.63 -10.76 16.48
N PHE A 134 9.18 -10.16 15.37
CA PHE A 134 8.28 -9.01 15.38
C PHE A 134 6.88 -9.46 15.01
N ALA A 135 5.91 -9.25 15.90
CA ALA A 135 4.52 -9.59 15.66
C ALA A 135 3.76 -8.34 15.21
N VAL A 136 3.37 -8.30 13.92
CA VAL A 136 2.57 -7.21 13.36
C VAL A 136 1.20 -7.18 14.04
N LYS A 137 0.74 -5.99 14.41
CA LYS A 137 -0.61 -5.77 14.90
C LYS A 137 -1.57 -5.69 13.71
N ASN A 138 -2.39 -6.73 13.56
CA ASN A 138 -3.29 -6.90 12.41
C ASN A 138 -4.75 -7.17 12.83
N THR A 139 -5.14 -6.76 14.06
CA THR A 139 -6.56 -6.80 14.46
C THR A 139 -7.35 -5.76 13.67
N VAL A 140 -8.68 -5.81 13.75
CA VAL A 140 -9.55 -4.84 13.07
C VAL A 140 -9.30 -3.42 13.55
N GLU A 141 -8.97 -3.24 14.83
CA GLU A 141 -8.72 -1.96 15.48
C GLU A 141 -7.31 -1.41 15.19
N ASP A 142 -6.34 -2.28 14.95
CA ASP A 142 -4.96 -1.90 14.65
C ASP A 142 -4.69 -1.80 13.13
N SER A 143 -5.58 -2.32 12.28
CA SER A 143 -5.42 -2.32 10.83
C SER A 143 -6.02 -1.07 10.18
N LEU A 144 -5.34 -0.57 9.15
CA LEU A 144 -5.88 0.50 8.31
C LEU A 144 -7.17 0.05 7.62
N GLY A 145 -8.18 0.92 7.68
CA GLY A 145 -9.47 0.67 7.07
C GLY A 145 -9.38 0.49 5.55
N ARG A 146 -10.41 -0.12 4.95
CA ARG A 146 -10.49 -0.19 3.48
C ARG A 146 -10.72 1.21 2.90
N ALA A 147 -10.19 1.45 1.71
CA ALA A 147 -10.53 2.63 0.93
C ALA A 147 -12.06 2.78 0.79
N ASN A 148 -12.52 4.03 0.66
CA ASN A 148 -13.95 4.32 0.53
C ASN A 148 -14.56 3.66 -0.73
N LYS A 149 -15.91 3.63 -0.80
CA LYS A 149 -16.60 2.93 -1.90
C LYS A 149 -16.29 3.53 -3.29
N ASP A 150 -16.09 4.84 -3.37
CA ASP A 150 -15.77 5.55 -4.61
C ASP A 150 -14.42 5.08 -5.19
N ILE A 151 -13.36 5.15 -4.37
CA ILE A 151 -12.02 4.66 -4.72
C ILE A 151 -12.06 3.16 -5.04
N ARG A 152 -12.75 2.34 -4.24
CA ARG A 152 -12.84 0.89 -4.51
C ARG A 152 -13.54 0.59 -5.82
N SER A 153 -14.58 1.36 -6.19
CA SER A 153 -15.27 1.20 -7.47
C SER A 153 -14.35 1.58 -8.63
N LEU A 154 -13.57 2.67 -8.49
CA LEU A 154 -12.58 3.09 -9.48
C LEU A 154 -11.49 2.03 -9.68
N LEU A 155 -10.92 1.51 -8.59
CA LEU A 155 -9.90 0.47 -8.64
C LEU A 155 -10.44 -0.83 -9.25
N ALA A 156 -11.66 -1.23 -8.92
CA ALA A 156 -12.31 -2.40 -9.54
C ALA A 156 -12.46 -2.22 -11.06
N MET A 157 -12.78 -1.01 -11.53
CA MET A 157 -12.79 -0.71 -12.96
C MET A 157 -11.41 -0.90 -13.59
N PHE A 158 -10.34 -0.38 -12.97
CA PHE A 158 -8.97 -0.54 -13.48
C PHE A 158 -8.45 -1.98 -13.47
N GLN A 159 -9.11 -2.89 -12.74
CA GLN A 159 -8.79 -4.32 -12.80
C GLN A 159 -9.35 -5.02 -14.05
N THR A 160 -10.34 -4.42 -14.74
CA THR A 160 -10.85 -4.95 -16.01
C THR A 160 -9.82 -4.77 -17.14
N GLU A 161 -9.75 -5.73 -18.05
CA GLU A 161 -8.78 -5.73 -19.16
C GLU A 161 -8.83 -4.43 -19.98
N LEU A 162 -10.01 -4.01 -20.42
CA LEU A 162 -10.20 -2.81 -21.23
C LEU A 162 -9.74 -1.53 -20.51
N MET A 163 -10.02 -1.39 -19.21
CA MET A 163 -9.62 -0.18 -18.49
C MET A 163 -8.13 -0.19 -18.17
N ARG A 164 -7.56 -1.37 -17.86
CA ARG A 164 -6.12 -1.53 -17.67
C ARG A 164 -5.35 -1.10 -18.91
N GLU A 165 -5.75 -1.61 -20.07
CA GLU A 165 -5.15 -1.24 -21.36
C GLU A 165 -5.24 0.27 -21.62
N ARG A 166 -6.42 0.87 -21.41
CA ARG A 166 -6.61 2.32 -21.56
C ARG A 166 -5.74 3.12 -20.61
N LEU A 167 -5.64 2.70 -19.36
CA LEU A 167 -4.81 3.37 -18.35
C LEU A 167 -3.33 3.32 -18.74
N GLN A 168 -2.86 2.19 -19.27
CA GLN A 168 -1.48 2.02 -19.76
C GLN A 168 -1.20 2.90 -20.99
N VAL A 169 -2.12 2.97 -21.94
CA VAL A 169 -1.99 3.83 -23.14
C VAL A 169 -1.94 5.31 -22.75
N GLU A 170 -2.82 5.75 -21.83
CA GLU A 170 -2.85 7.11 -21.31
C GLU A 170 -1.56 7.45 -20.54
N ALA A 171 -1.12 6.56 -19.66
CA ALA A 171 0.13 6.72 -18.91
C ALA A 171 1.34 6.81 -19.85
N THR A 172 1.42 5.97 -20.87
CA THR A 172 2.48 6.01 -21.90
C THR A 172 2.50 7.36 -22.62
N THR A 173 1.31 7.88 -22.98
CA THR A 173 1.18 9.18 -23.63
C THR A 173 1.62 10.33 -22.71
N HIS A 174 1.20 10.29 -21.43
CA HIS A 174 1.59 11.29 -20.44
C HIS A 174 3.10 11.25 -20.15
N LEU A 175 3.72 10.07 -20.13
CA LEU A 175 5.16 9.94 -19.93
C LEU A 175 5.95 10.62 -21.06
N LYS A 176 5.53 10.45 -22.32
CA LYS A 176 6.15 11.16 -23.45
C LYS A 176 6.02 12.67 -23.31
N HIS A 177 4.82 13.17 -23.01
CA HIS A 177 4.60 14.60 -22.81
C HIS A 177 5.45 15.16 -21.65
N LEU A 178 5.59 14.41 -20.56
CA LEU A 178 6.46 14.76 -19.43
C LEU A 178 7.91 14.85 -19.89
N GLN A 179 8.41 13.84 -20.61
CA GLN A 179 9.78 13.79 -21.12
C GLN A 179 10.09 14.93 -22.10
N GLU A 180 9.18 15.22 -23.03
CA GLU A 180 9.29 16.34 -23.95
C GLU A 180 9.24 17.69 -23.23
N GLY A 181 8.31 17.84 -22.29
CA GLY A 181 8.16 19.01 -21.43
C GLY A 181 9.42 19.28 -20.60
N ALA A 182 10.03 18.22 -20.05
CA ALA A 182 11.28 18.30 -19.31
C ALA A 182 12.44 18.78 -20.19
N LYS A 183 12.58 18.24 -21.42
CA LYS A 183 13.58 18.68 -22.40
C LYS A 183 13.38 20.16 -22.76
N LYS A 184 12.15 20.56 -23.08
CA LYS A 184 11.79 21.94 -23.44
C LYS A 184 12.08 22.93 -22.31
N LYS A 185 11.74 22.56 -21.07
CA LYS A 185 11.98 23.38 -19.86
C LYS A 185 13.42 23.24 -19.33
N ARG A 186 14.29 22.43 -19.98
CA ARG A 186 15.67 22.15 -19.58
C ARG A 186 15.79 21.73 -18.10
N ARG A 187 14.89 20.83 -17.66
CA ARG A 187 14.93 20.27 -16.31
C ARG A 187 16.25 19.52 -16.09
N ARG A 188 16.76 19.56 -14.86
CA ARG A 188 18.02 18.87 -14.47
C ARG A 188 17.84 17.35 -14.36
N ALA A 189 16.67 16.91 -13.88
CA ALA A 189 16.31 15.51 -13.74
C ALA A 189 16.25 14.79 -15.09
N ASN A 190 16.65 13.51 -15.10
CA ASN A 190 16.65 12.69 -16.31
C ASN A 190 15.47 11.70 -16.32
N TYR A 191 14.41 12.07 -17.02
CA TYR A 191 13.21 11.25 -17.16
C TYR A 191 13.27 10.27 -18.33
N GLN A 192 14.42 10.03 -18.96
CA GLN A 192 14.53 9.04 -20.05
C GLN A 192 14.62 7.63 -19.49
N PHE A 193 14.04 6.67 -20.22
CA PHE A 193 14.13 5.25 -19.87
C PHE A 193 15.61 4.82 -19.78
N PRO A 194 16.08 4.32 -18.61
CA PRO A 194 17.51 3.98 -18.44
C PRO A 194 18.00 2.83 -19.32
N GLY A 195 17.09 2.01 -19.83
CA GLY A 195 17.37 0.82 -20.65
C GLY A 195 17.24 -0.48 -19.84
N THR A 196 16.81 -1.56 -20.50
CA THR A 196 16.59 -2.88 -19.87
C THR A 196 17.86 -3.47 -19.27
N ALA A 197 19.04 -3.19 -19.86
CA ALA A 197 20.32 -3.63 -19.32
C ALA A 197 20.69 -3.01 -17.95
N LYS A 198 19.98 -1.95 -17.53
CA LYS A 198 20.14 -1.33 -16.20
C LYS A 198 19.10 -1.81 -15.19
N ASP A 199 18.25 -2.75 -15.57
CA ASP A 199 17.34 -3.44 -14.67
C ASP A 199 18.05 -4.66 -14.09
N ALA A 200 18.63 -4.50 -12.90
CA ALA A 200 19.40 -5.54 -12.23
C ALA A 200 18.71 -5.95 -10.93
N LEU A 201 18.21 -7.19 -10.91
CA LEU A 201 17.74 -7.88 -9.71
C LEU A 201 18.77 -8.93 -9.33
N TYR A 202 19.25 -8.89 -8.09
CA TYR A 202 20.13 -9.93 -7.56
C TYR A 202 19.33 -10.97 -6.78
N ASP A 203 19.91 -12.15 -6.58
CA ASP A 203 19.37 -13.15 -5.65
C ASP A 203 19.08 -12.51 -4.27
N PRO A 204 17.95 -12.81 -3.61
CA PRO A 204 17.59 -12.22 -2.33
C PRO A 204 18.67 -12.35 -1.24
N ASN A 205 19.46 -13.43 -1.27
CA ASN A 205 20.53 -13.72 -0.32
C ASN A 205 21.88 -13.11 -0.73
N TYR A 206 21.94 -12.43 -1.88
CA TYR A 206 23.18 -11.88 -2.40
C TYR A 206 23.56 -10.60 -1.66
N ALA A 207 24.62 -10.68 -0.84
CA ALA A 207 25.08 -9.56 -0.04
C ALA A 207 25.76 -8.45 -0.87
N HIS A 208 25.26 -7.21 -0.76
CA HIS A 208 25.90 -6.01 -1.30
C HIS A 208 27.07 -5.56 -0.41
N ARG A 209 28.27 -6.01 -0.74
CA ARG A 209 29.51 -5.78 0.02
C ARG A 209 30.73 -5.57 -0.89
N HIS A 210 31.79 -4.95 -0.37
CA HIS A 210 33.07 -4.85 -1.08
C HIS A 210 33.65 -6.24 -1.31
N ARG A 211 34.07 -6.53 -2.55
CA ARG A 211 34.75 -7.80 -2.86
C ARG A 211 36.23 -7.80 -2.48
N GLU A 212 36.87 -6.64 -2.50
CA GLU A 212 38.30 -6.49 -2.22
C GLU A 212 38.57 -5.23 -1.37
N GLY A 213 39.66 -5.25 -0.60
CA GLY A 213 40.20 -4.04 0.04
C GLY A 213 39.41 -3.46 1.22
N CYS A 214 38.43 -4.18 1.78
CA CYS A 214 37.65 -3.71 2.93
C CYS A 214 37.81 -4.64 4.14
N VAL A 215 38.36 -4.12 5.24
CA VAL A 215 38.56 -4.87 6.49
C VAL A 215 37.23 -5.40 7.03
N VAL A 216 36.19 -4.56 7.04
CA VAL A 216 34.85 -4.94 7.55
C VAL A 216 34.24 -6.09 6.74
N CYS A 217 34.36 -6.05 5.41
CA CYS A 217 33.79 -7.09 4.55
C CYS A 217 34.65 -8.36 4.46
N ALA A 218 35.93 -8.29 4.82
CA ALA A 218 36.87 -9.41 4.71
C ALA A 218 36.62 -10.48 5.79
N ASP A 219 36.21 -10.06 6.99
CA ASP A 219 36.07 -10.95 8.15
C ASP A 219 34.82 -11.82 8.07
N ASP A 220 33.64 -11.20 7.89
CA ASP A 220 32.35 -11.89 7.88
C ASP A 220 31.42 -11.30 6.81
N PRO A 221 30.95 -12.09 5.82
CA PRO A 221 29.98 -11.66 4.82
C PRO A 221 28.64 -11.14 5.35
N SER A 222 28.25 -11.52 6.55
CA SER A 222 26.99 -11.11 7.17
C SER A 222 27.07 -9.76 7.90
N VAL A 223 28.28 -9.23 8.12
CA VAL A 223 28.47 -7.97 8.83
C VAL A 223 28.07 -6.78 7.97
N PHE A 224 27.27 -5.89 8.57
CA PHE A 224 26.88 -4.64 7.94
C PHE A 224 28.08 -3.72 7.71
N CYS A 225 28.31 -3.34 6.45
CA CYS A 225 29.35 -2.39 6.06
C CYS A 225 28.73 -1.05 5.62
N GLU A 226 28.89 -0.02 6.44
CA GLU A 226 28.29 1.30 6.17
C GLU A 226 28.77 1.89 4.84
N SER A 227 30.07 1.79 4.52
CA SER A 227 30.61 2.29 3.25
C SER A 227 30.07 1.53 2.04
N ALA A 228 29.98 0.19 2.12
CA ALA A 228 29.39 -0.61 1.03
C ALA A 228 27.92 -0.26 0.81
N SER A 229 27.15 -0.11 1.89
CA SER A 229 25.73 0.28 1.81
C SER A 229 25.51 1.65 1.17
N LYS A 230 26.54 2.51 1.14
CA LYS A 230 26.50 3.83 0.50
C LYS A 230 26.86 3.76 -0.98
N ALA A 231 27.75 2.85 -1.35
CA ALA A 231 28.27 2.63 -2.70
C ALA A 231 27.30 1.90 -3.64
N SER A 232 27.58 2.02 -4.94
CA SER A 232 26.90 1.33 -6.05
C SER A 232 27.43 -0.09 -6.24
N CYS A 233 26.67 -0.92 -6.97
CA CYS A 233 27.07 -2.29 -7.30
C CYS A 233 28.42 -2.34 -8.03
N VAL A 234 28.70 -1.35 -8.88
CA VAL A 234 29.97 -1.25 -9.62
C VAL A 234 31.13 -0.95 -8.68
N GLU A 235 30.97 0.00 -7.75
CA GLU A 235 32.01 0.41 -6.80
C GLU A 235 32.38 -0.70 -5.83
N VAL A 236 31.41 -1.49 -5.36
CA VAL A 236 31.68 -2.62 -4.44
C VAL A 236 32.09 -3.90 -5.18
N GLY A 237 31.90 -3.96 -6.50
CA GLY A 237 32.24 -5.10 -7.35
C GLY A 237 31.21 -6.24 -7.32
N CYS A 238 29.91 -5.94 -7.32
CA CYS A 238 28.90 -7.00 -7.40
C CYS A 238 29.03 -7.83 -8.69
N ASP A 239 29.00 -9.15 -8.55
CA ASP A 239 29.05 -10.12 -9.64
C ASP A 239 27.77 -10.06 -10.49
N LEU A 240 27.92 -9.66 -11.75
CA LEU A 240 26.82 -9.61 -12.71
C LEU A 240 26.25 -11.00 -13.02
N LYS A 241 26.96 -12.09 -12.72
CA LYS A 241 26.44 -13.46 -12.87
C LYS A 241 25.40 -13.81 -11.80
N ALA A 242 25.35 -13.07 -10.69
CA ALA A 242 24.35 -13.24 -9.65
C ALA A 242 23.05 -12.46 -9.93
N VAL A 243 22.98 -11.76 -11.06
CA VAL A 243 21.76 -11.09 -11.52
C VAL A 243 20.80 -12.15 -12.06
N ILE A 244 19.56 -12.14 -11.58
CA ILE A 244 18.50 -13.04 -12.01
C ILE A 244 18.06 -12.63 -13.43
N THR A 245 18.18 -13.55 -14.38
CA THR A 245 17.70 -13.36 -15.76
C THR A 245 16.18 -13.37 -15.79
N ARG A 246 15.60 -12.29 -16.31
CA ARG A 246 14.14 -12.12 -16.51
C ARG A 246 13.88 -11.44 -17.85
N GLU A 247 12.78 -11.78 -18.50
CA GLU A 247 12.42 -11.23 -19.81
C GLU A 247 11.30 -10.20 -19.68
N ARG A 248 11.61 -8.94 -20.01
CA ARG A 248 10.58 -7.92 -20.18
C ARG A 248 10.00 -8.03 -21.59
N SER A 249 8.67 -8.10 -21.70
CA SER A 249 7.98 -8.09 -22.99
C SER A 249 8.42 -6.92 -23.88
N MET A 250 8.90 -7.22 -25.08
CA MET A 250 9.40 -6.23 -26.05
C MET A 250 8.31 -5.26 -26.51
N ASP A 251 7.04 -5.67 -26.51
CA ASP A 251 5.91 -4.81 -26.87
C ASP A 251 5.78 -3.59 -25.95
N ARG A 252 6.32 -3.67 -24.73
CA ARG A 252 6.33 -2.59 -23.74
C ARG A 252 7.52 -1.65 -23.87
N VAL A 253 8.51 -2.04 -24.67
CA VAL A 253 9.77 -1.32 -24.90
C VAL A 253 10.06 -1.35 -26.40
N ASN A 254 9.11 -0.88 -27.20
CA ASN A 254 9.28 -0.79 -28.65
C ASN A 254 9.53 0.66 -29.08
N SER A 255 10.48 0.83 -30.01
CA SER A 255 10.63 2.04 -30.85
C SER A 255 10.67 3.40 -30.12
N GLY A 256 11.23 3.45 -28.90
CA GLY A 256 11.39 4.69 -28.14
C GLY A 256 10.26 5.01 -27.14
N ASP A 257 9.25 4.14 -27.06
CA ASP A 257 8.13 4.28 -26.14
C ASP A 257 8.20 3.24 -25.02
N PHE A 258 8.17 3.70 -23.76
CA PHE A 258 8.07 2.83 -22.58
C PHE A 258 6.63 2.83 -22.07
N SER A 259 6.04 1.64 -21.98
CA SER A 259 4.72 1.43 -21.37
C SER A 259 4.87 0.73 -20.01
N PRO A 260 4.63 1.42 -18.88
CA PRO A 260 4.71 0.80 -17.56
C PRO A 260 3.62 -0.27 -17.39
N GLU A 261 3.97 -1.42 -16.81
CA GLU A 261 2.94 -2.28 -16.22
C GLU A 261 2.35 -1.58 -14.98
N ILE A 262 1.05 -1.82 -14.72
CA ILE A 262 0.32 -1.21 -13.60
C ILE A 262 -0.23 -2.32 -12.71
N PHE A 263 0.44 -2.55 -11.59
CA PHE A 263 0.05 -3.54 -10.60
C PHE A 263 -0.85 -2.91 -9.55
N ILE A 264 -2.03 -3.49 -9.32
CA ILE A 264 -2.99 -3.03 -8.30
C ILE A 264 -3.05 -4.08 -7.18
N GLY A 265 -2.50 -3.76 -6.01
CA GLY A 265 -2.30 -4.75 -4.95
C GLY A 265 -2.09 -4.12 -3.58
N ARG A 266 -1.69 -4.93 -2.59
CA ARG A 266 -1.40 -4.43 -1.24
C ARG A 266 0.01 -3.85 -1.21
N ILE A 267 0.15 -2.69 -0.59
CA ILE A 267 1.45 -2.04 -0.45
C ILE A 267 1.82 -2.01 1.03
N GLY A 268 3.03 -2.46 1.35
CA GLY A 268 3.60 -2.37 2.68
C GLY A 268 4.09 -0.95 2.94
N SER A 269 3.62 -0.34 4.02
CA SER A 269 4.04 1.00 4.45
C SER A 269 4.73 0.92 5.80
N GLY A 270 5.87 1.58 5.96
CA GLY A 270 6.60 1.60 7.22
C GLY A 270 7.58 2.77 7.32
N ASN A 271 8.07 3.05 8.52
CA ASN A 271 9.12 4.04 8.75
C ASN A 271 10.54 3.49 8.53
N THR A 272 10.67 2.19 8.25
CA THR A 272 11.95 1.57 7.88
C THR A 272 12.06 1.43 6.36
N VAL A 273 13.20 1.80 5.79
CA VAL A 273 13.49 1.53 4.37
C VAL A 273 13.86 0.06 4.24
N MET A 274 13.08 -0.73 3.49
CA MET A 274 13.41 -2.12 3.21
C MET A 274 14.68 -2.22 2.35
N LYS A 275 15.71 -2.89 2.90
CA LYS A 275 17.06 -3.05 2.33
C LYS A 275 17.57 -4.49 2.34
N SER A 276 16.70 -5.44 2.65
CA SER A 276 17.01 -6.86 2.78
C SER A 276 16.10 -7.62 1.83
N GLY A 277 16.68 -8.33 0.87
CA GLY A 277 15.91 -9.13 -0.09
C GLY A 277 15.17 -10.28 0.59
N GLU A 278 15.82 -10.91 1.57
CA GLU A 278 15.23 -11.98 2.39
C GLU A 278 14.03 -11.47 3.21
N ASP A 279 14.19 -10.36 3.94
CA ASP A 279 13.09 -9.81 4.75
C ASP A 279 11.96 -9.28 3.85
N ARG A 280 12.30 -8.69 2.70
CA ARG A 280 11.32 -8.27 1.68
C ARG A 280 10.46 -9.45 1.27
N ASP A 281 11.06 -10.57 0.87
CA ASP A 281 10.32 -11.73 0.37
C ASP A 281 9.46 -12.35 1.49
N CYS A 282 10.03 -12.49 2.69
CA CYS A 282 9.31 -12.99 3.86
C CYS A 282 8.06 -12.15 4.18
N ILE A 283 8.20 -10.83 4.28
CA ILE A 283 7.10 -9.92 4.62
C ILE A 283 6.10 -9.80 3.44
N ALA A 284 6.59 -9.82 2.21
CA ALA A 284 5.73 -9.79 1.03
C ALA A 284 4.85 -11.04 0.95
N ASP A 285 5.40 -12.22 1.21
CA ASP A 285 4.65 -13.48 1.24
C ASP A 285 3.65 -13.50 2.41
N GLU A 286 4.05 -13.04 3.61
CA GLU A 286 3.18 -13.01 4.78
C GLU A 286 1.95 -12.12 4.58
N HIS A 287 2.11 -10.99 3.89
CA HIS A 287 1.08 -9.97 3.77
C HIS A 287 0.50 -9.79 2.37
N ASP A 288 0.94 -10.58 1.38
CA ASP A 288 0.55 -10.49 -0.03
C ASP A 288 0.86 -9.08 -0.60
N LEU A 289 2.10 -8.62 -0.36
CA LEU A 289 2.56 -7.28 -0.77
C LEU A 289 3.16 -7.28 -2.17
N ILE A 290 2.95 -6.19 -2.90
CA ILE A 290 3.56 -5.96 -4.22
C ILE A 290 4.68 -4.90 -4.20
N ALA A 291 4.78 -4.14 -3.12
CA ALA A 291 5.77 -3.08 -2.95
C ALA A 291 5.91 -2.62 -1.50
N PHE A 292 7.00 -1.91 -1.23
CA PHE A 292 7.33 -1.27 0.04
C PHE A 292 7.55 0.24 -0.15
N GLU A 293 6.84 1.06 0.60
CA GLU A 293 6.97 2.52 0.65
C GLU A 293 6.84 3.04 2.09
N MET A 294 6.90 4.37 2.30
CA MET A 294 7.09 4.93 3.65
C MET A 294 6.08 6.01 4.08
N GLU A 295 5.07 6.33 3.28
CA GLU A 295 4.17 7.45 3.57
C GLU A 295 2.69 7.05 3.61
N GLY A 296 2.33 5.97 2.93
CA GLY A 296 0.96 5.52 2.71
C GLY A 296 0.17 5.38 4.00
N ALA A 297 0.69 4.69 5.01
CA ALA A 297 -0.04 4.45 6.26
C ALA A 297 -0.36 5.76 6.99
N GLY A 298 0.56 6.73 6.98
CA GLY A 298 0.32 8.03 7.61
C GLY A 298 -0.77 8.86 6.91
N SER A 299 -0.81 8.84 5.57
CA SER A 299 -1.83 9.59 4.81
C SER A 299 -3.18 8.89 4.73
N TRP A 300 -3.25 7.57 4.91
CA TRP A 300 -4.43 6.74 4.68
C TRP A 300 -5.62 7.08 5.58
N ASP A 301 -5.34 7.41 6.84
CA ASP A 301 -6.38 7.78 7.83
C ASP A 301 -6.79 9.25 7.77
N GLU A 302 -6.05 10.08 7.02
CA GLU A 302 -6.29 11.52 7.00
C GLU A 302 -7.27 11.94 5.90
N VAL A 303 -7.07 11.47 4.67
CA VAL A 303 -7.90 11.79 3.49
C VAL A 303 -8.07 10.51 2.67
N PRO A 304 -9.25 10.23 2.09
CA PRO A 304 -9.38 9.08 1.18
C PRO A 304 -8.32 9.15 0.08
N CYS A 305 -7.45 8.14 0.00
CA CYS A 305 -6.28 8.22 -0.86
C CYS A 305 -6.01 6.98 -1.71
N ILE A 306 -5.23 7.20 -2.77
CA ILE A 306 -4.63 6.18 -3.61
C ILE A 306 -3.12 6.43 -3.61
N VAL A 307 -2.34 5.42 -3.26
CA VAL A 307 -0.88 5.46 -3.36
C VAL A 307 -0.48 4.96 -4.75
N VAL A 308 0.29 5.75 -5.49
CA VAL A 308 0.78 5.46 -6.85
C VAL A 308 2.30 5.62 -6.83
N LYS A 309 3.04 4.51 -6.94
CA LYS A 309 4.50 4.53 -6.82
C LYS A 309 5.17 3.86 -8.01
N GLY A 310 6.22 4.49 -8.52
CA GLY A 310 7.10 3.89 -9.52
C GLY A 310 8.16 3.05 -8.84
N ILE A 311 8.40 1.83 -9.34
CA ILE A 311 9.42 0.94 -8.81
C ILE A 311 10.80 1.45 -9.24
N TYR A 312 11.63 1.87 -8.29
CA TYR A 312 13.00 2.35 -8.59
C TYR A 312 14.10 1.41 -8.09
N ASN A 313 13.79 0.49 -7.18
CA ASN A 313 14.64 -0.60 -6.73
C ASN A 313 13.77 -1.81 -6.34
N TYR A 314 14.39 -2.92 -5.94
CA TYR A 314 13.70 -4.16 -5.56
C TYR A 314 13.60 -4.35 -4.05
N ALA A 315 13.45 -3.25 -3.28
CA ALA A 315 13.42 -3.27 -1.82
C ALA A 315 14.58 -4.07 -1.21
N ASP A 316 15.77 -3.96 -1.79
CA ASP A 316 16.98 -4.66 -1.39
C ASP A 316 18.14 -3.68 -1.17
N SER A 317 19.32 -4.24 -0.89
CA SER A 317 20.54 -3.45 -0.66
C SER A 317 21.12 -2.83 -1.92
N HIS A 318 20.68 -3.24 -3.12
CA HIS A 318 21.26 -2.84 -4.40
C HIS A 318 20.67 -1.53 -4.90
N LYS A 319 21.50 -0.47 -4.93
CA LYS A 319 21.04 0.86 -5.31
C LYS A 319 20.90 1.01 -6.81
N ASN A 320 19.70 1.41 -7.23
CA ASN A 320 19.36 1.71 -8.62
C ASN A 320 19.05 3.21 -8.81
N LYS A 321 19.95 4.09 -8.36
CA LYS A 321 19.73 5.56 -8.37
C LYS A 321 19.38 6.13 -9.74
N GLY A 322 19.90 5.55 -10.82
CA GLY A 322 19.61 5.97 -12.19
C GLY A 322 18.13 5.84 -12.60
N TRP A 323 17.32 5.12 -11.82
CA TRP A 323 15.90 4.91 -12.07
C TRP A 323 14.99 5.89 -11.31
N GLN A 324 15.49 6.66 -10.33
CA GLN A 324 14.64 7.47 -9.46
C GLN A 324 13.78 8.48 -10.23
N ASP A 325 14.40 9.32 -11.05
CA ASP A 325 13.68 10.31 -11.86
C ASP A 325 12.70 9.63 -12.83
N PHE A 326 13.14 8.56 -13.50
CA PHE A 326 12.30 7.83 -14.44
C PHE A 326 11.08 7.18 -13.78
N ALA A 327 11.27 6.52 -12.64
CA ALA A 327 10.20 5.90 -11.86
C ALA A 327 9.22 6.95 -11.30
N ALA A 328 9.71 8.11 -10.87
CA ALA A 328 8.86 9.23 -10.49
C ALA A 328 8.00 9.72 -11.66
N ALA A 329 8.57 9.77 -12.87
CA ALA A 329 7.84 10.15 -14.08
C ALA A 329 6.77 9.12 -14.49
N THR A 330 7.05 7.81 -14.39
CA THR A 330 6.05 6.78 -14.68
C THR A 330 4.91 6.83 -13.67
N ALA A 331 5.22 6.98 -12.37
CA ALA A 331 4.23 7.16 -11.31
C ALA A 331 3.33 8.38 -11.53
N ALA A 332 3.93 9.54 -11.83
CA ALA A 332 3.20 10.77 -12.12
C ALA A 332 2.29 10.63 -13.35
N SER A 333 2.76 9.91 -14.37
CA SER A 333 2.01 9.66 -15.61
C SER A 333 0.80 8.77 -15.36
N VAL A 334 0.96 7.70 -14.56
CA VAL A 334 -0.16 6.84 -14.13
C VAL A 334 -1.13 7.61 -13.24
N ALA A 335 -0.63 8.45 -12.31
CA ALA A 335 -1.48 9.29 -11.48
C ALA A 335 -2.36 10.24 -12.31
N LYS A 336 -1.79 10.88 -13.36
CA LYS A 336 -2.58 11.69 -14.29
C LYS A 336 -3.61 10.88 -15.07
N ALA A 337 -3.25 9.67 -15.52
CA ALA A 337 -4.19 8.78 -16.20
C ALA A 337 -5.35 8.36 -15.27
N ILE A 338 -5.06 8.05 -14.01
CA ILE A 338 -6.07 7.76 -12.98
C ILE A 338 -7.01 8.96 -12.79
N LEU A 339 -6.47 10.18 -12.68
CA LEU A 339 -7.28 11.40 -12.55
C LEU A 339 -8.17 11.66 -13.77
N GLY A 340 -7.71 11.31 -14.98
CA GLY A 340 -8.52 11.38 -16.20
C GLY A 340 -9.75 10.46 -16.17
N ARG A 341 -9.74 9.43 -15.33
CA ARG A 341 -10.84 8.48 -15.12
C ARG A 341 -11.60 8.72 -13.82
N TYR A 342 -11.09 9.57 -12.94
CA TYR A 342 -11.78 9.94 -11.71
C TYR A 342 -12.94 10.90 -12.01
N ALA A 343 -14.15 10.51 -11.59
CA ALA A 343 -15.37 11.20 -11.96
C ALA A 343 -15.46 12.60 -11.34
N ILE A 344 -15.96 13.56 -12.12
CA ILE A 344 -16.37 14.89 -11.62
C ILE A 344 -17.86 14.79 -11.33
N HIS A 345 -18.25 14.94 -10.06
CA HIS A 345 -19.67 14.92 -9.69
C HIS A 345 -20.40 16.14 -10.30
N ASP A 346 -21.70 16.00 -10.54
CA ASP A 346 -22.50 16.98 -11.28
C ASP A 346 -22.47 18.39 -10.67
N GLY A 347 -22.33 18.50 -9.35
CA GLY A 347 -22.21 19.79 -8.65
C GLY A 347 -20.86 20.49 -8.80
N ASP A 348 -19.86 19.81 -9.37
CA ASP A 348 -18.48 20.29 -9.49
C ASP A 348 -18.05 20.50 -10.94
N ARG A 349 -18.94 20.27 -11.91
CA ARG A 349 -18.69 20.71 -13.28
C ARG A 349 -18.77 22.23 -13.26
N ASP A 350 -17.75 22.90 -13.80
CA ASP A 350 -17.80 24.31 -14.18
C ASP A 350 -18.90 24.50 -15.23
N THR A 351 -20.17 24.52 -14.80
CA THR A 351 -21.25 24.97 -15.64
C THR A 351 -21.04 26.45 -15.82
N PRO A 352 -20.86 26.96 -17.06
CA PRO A 352 -20.81 28.40 -17.27
C PRO A 352 -22.11 28.96 -16.71
N SER A 353 -22.01 29.80 -15.68
CA SER A 353 -23.12 30.51 -15.07
C SER A 353 -23.88 31.27 -16.16
N ARG A 354 -24.88 30.63 -16.76
CA ARG A 354 -25.91 31.34 -17.51
C ARG A 354 -26.72 32.06 -16.45
N ASN A 355 -26.35 33.30 -16.19
CA ASN A 355 -27.16 34.28 -15.49
C ASN A 355 -28.47 34.47 -16.29
N TYR A 356 -29.40 33.52 -16.17
CA TYR A 356 -30.80 33.82 -16.39
C TYR A 356 -31.29 34.44 -15.09
N HIS A 357 -31.45 35.76 -15.12
CA HIS A 357 -32.37 36.43 -14.21
C HIS A 357 -33.74 35.78 -14.35
N VAL A 358 -34.09 34.92 -13.39
CA VAL A 358 -35.46 34.44 -13.22
C VAL A 358 -36.10 35.38 -12.20
N PRO A 359 -37.15 36.14 -12.55
CA PRO A 359 -37.86 36.96 -11.58
C PRO A 359 -38.45 36.06 -10.51
N SER A 360 -38.31 36.46 -9.24
CA SER A 360 -38.88 35.72 -8.11
C SER A 360 -40.40 35.66 -8.24
N ILE A 361 -40.93 34.50 -8.61
CA ILE A 361 -42.34 34.17 -8.38
C ILE A 361 -42.33 33.06 -7.34
N ALA A 362 -42.73 33.42 -6.12
CA ALA A 362 -43.06 32.47 -5.08
C ALA A 362 -44.12 31.49 -5.61
N ARG A 363 -43.75 30.21 -5.73
CA ARG A 363 -44.70 29.12 -5.91
C ARG A 363 -44.39 28.01 -4.93
N THR A 364 -45.27 27.90 -3.95
CA THR A 364 -45.48 26.74 -3.08
C THR A 364 -45.65 25.51 -3.96
N VAL A 365 -44.71 24.57 -3.89
CA VAL A 365 -44.85 23.27 -4.57
C VAL A 365 -45.74 22.39 -3.70
N SER A 366 -47.00 22.32 -4.11
CA SER A 366 -47.95 21.32 -3.69
C SER A 366 -47.74 20.04 -4.50
N GLY A 367 -47.76 18.91 -3.79
CA GLY A 367 -48.22 17.59 -4.23
C GLY A 367 -47.81 17.07 -5.61
N ASN A 368 -46.85 16.14 -5.64
CA ASN A 368 -46.83 15.12 -6.67
C ASN A 368 -47.51 13.85 -6.15
N SER A 369 -48.69 13.57 -6.70
CA SER A 369 -49.40 12.30 -6.59
C SER A 369 -48.73 11.25 -7.46
N PHE A 370 -48.51 10.05 -6.93
CA PHE A 370 -48.29 8.85 -7.74
C PHE A 370 -49.59 8.04 -7.82
N GLY A 371 -49.95 7.67 -9.04
CA GLY A 371 -51.16 6.91 -9.36
C GLY A 371 -51.14 5.47 -8.81
N ASN A 372 -52.34 4.92 -8.71
CA ASN A 372 -52.72 3.59 -8.21
C ASN A 372 -52.69 3.40 -6.68
N GLY A 373 -53.50 4.19 -5.99
CA GLY A 373 -54.71 3.67 -5.30
C GLY A 373 -54.57 2.56 -4.26
N THR A 374 -53.37 2.25 -3.77
CA THR A 374 -53.14 1.23 -2.75
C THR A 374 -52.47 1.88 -1.56
N TRP A 375 -53.26 2.15 -0.53
CA TRP A 375 -52.77 2.64 0.76
C TRP A 375 -52.21 1.46 1.55
N ILE A 376 -50.89 1.32 1.61
CA ILE A 376 -50.26 0.44 2.60
C ILE A 376 -49.97 1.29 3.84
N ASN A 377 -50.88 1.23 4.81
CA ASN A 377 -50.55 1.58 6.19
C ASN A 377 -49.69 0.44 6.75
N GLN A 378 -48.38 0.63 6.89
CA GLN A 378 -47.63 -0.15 7.87
C GLN A 378 -47.60 0.62 9.17
N GLY A 379 -48.64 0.36 9.97
CA GLY A 379 -48.61 0.62 11.40
C GLY A 379 -47.53 -0.22 12.07
N ALA A 380 -47.06 0.29 13.21
CA ALA A 380 -46.18 -0.41 14.11
C ALA A 380 -46.73 -1.81 14.44
N VAL A 381 -46.00 -2.85 14.08
CA VAL A 381 -46.20 -4.21 14.60
C VAL A 381 -45.11 -4.45 15.63
N LEU A 382 -45.49 -4.29 16.89
CA LEU A 382 -44.93 -5.04 18.00
C LEU A 382 -45.29 -6.51 17.77
N GLY A 383 -44.29 -7.32 17.46
CA GLY A 383 -44.44 -8.75 17.20
C GLY A 383 -43.13 -9.48 17.46
N SER A 384 -43.02 -9.98 18.68
CA SER A 384 -41.92 -10.75 19.23
C SER A 384 -41.69 -12.04 18.43
N LEU A 385 -40.47 -12.24 17.92
CA LEU A 385 -39.92 -13.55 17.64
C LEU A 385 -38.56 -13.63 18.33
N ALA A 386 -38.55 -14.38 19.42
CA ALA A 386 -37.36 -14.73 20.18
C ALA A 386 -36.41 -15.50 19.26
N TYR A 387 -35.19 -15.00 19.11
CA TYR A 387 -34.05 -15.83 18.78
C TYR A 387 -33.11 -15.83 19.98
N SER A 388 -32.87 -17.03 20.47
CA SER A 388 -32.04 -17.34 21.63
C SER A 388 -30.63 -16.80 21.45
N ASP A 389 -30.27 -15.95 22.40
CA ASP A 389 -28.96 -15.43 22.74
C ASP A 389 -27.88 -16.53 22.86
N PRO A 390 -26.81 -16.52 22.04
CA PRO A 390 -25.60 -17.32 22.30
C PRO A 390 -24.63 -16.63 23.28
N ALA A 391 -24.88 -15.39 23.70
CA ALA A 391 -23.96 -14.59 24.52
C ALA A 391 -24.00 -14.91 26.03
N ARG A 392 -24.37 -16.15 26.40
CA ARG A 392 -24.31 -16.62 27.79
C ARG A 392 -23.40 -17.83 28.05
N PHE A 393 -22.56 -18.22 27.09
CA PHE A 393 -21.62 -19.34 27.27
C PHE A 393 -20.13 -19.02 27.02
N LEU A 394 -19.74 -17.75 26.99
CA LEU A 394 -18.34 -17.34 26.78
C LEU A 394 -17.80 -16.32 27.81
N GLU A 395 -18.45 -16.16 28.97
CA GLU A 395 -17.95 -15.29 30.05
C GLU A 395 -17.28 -16.07 31.20
N ARG A 396 -16.75 -17.28 30.96
CA ARG A 396 -16.11 -18.03 32.06
C ARG A 396 -15.03 -19.04 31.69
N THR A 397 -14.26 -18.79 30.63
CA THR A 397 -13.03 -19.56 30.35
C THR A 397 -11.80 -18.66 30.17
N GLU A 398 -11.86 -17.43 30.68
CA GLU A 398 -10.66 -16.61 30.84
C GLU A 398 -9.68 -17.32 31.79
N ASP A 399 -8.43 -17.40 31.36
CA ASP A 399 -7.21 -17.58 32.15
C ASP A 399 -6.87 -18.99 32.71
N ILE A 400 -7.82 -19.92 32.83
CA ILE A 400 -7.51 -21.24 33.43
C ILE A 400 -6.73 -22.16 32.45
N GLY A 401 -6.97 -22.03 31.14
CA GLY A 401 -6.37 -22.87 30.10
C GLY A 401 -4.88 -22.57 29.86
N GLU A 402 -4.52 -21.29 29.74
CA GLU A 402 -3.13 -20.86 29.49
C GLU A 402 -2.22 -21.13 30.69
N GLN A 403 -2.68 -20.87 31.92
CA GLN A 403 -1.90 -21.14 33.13
C GLN A 403 -1.68 -22.64 33.38
N LYS A 404 -2.63 -23.50 32.97
CA LYS A 404 -2.42 -24.97 32.96
C LYS A 404 -1.46 -25.38 31.85
N TRP A 405 -1.53 -24.73 30.69
CA TRP A 405 -0.66 -25.02 29.55
C TRP A 405 0.81 -24.69 29.81
N GLU A 406 1.11 -23.59 30.49
CA GLU A 406 2.49 -23.29 30.94
C GLU A 406 3.04 -24.36 31.88
N LYS A 407 2.22 -24.92 32.77
CA LYS A 407 2.63 -26.02 33.65
C LYS A 407 2.91 -27.31 32.87
N ILE A 408 2.13 -27.59 31.82
CA ILE A 408 2.33 -28.72 30.92
C ILE A 408 3.63 -28.56 30.13
N ILE A 409 3.90 -27.39 29.54
CA ILE A 409 5.16 -27.06 28.86
C ILE A 409 6.36 -27.20 29.81
N ASN A 410 6.24 -26.74 31.05
CA ASN A 410 7.32 -26.82 32.03
C ASN A 410 7.56 -28.25 32.54
N ARG A 411 6.55 -29.12 32.55
CA ARG A 411 6.70 -30.55 32.83
C ARG A 411 7.31 -31.29 31.64
N TRP A 412 6.88 -30.96 30.42
CA TRP A 412 7.42 -31.49 29.16
C TRP A 412 8.94 -31.26 29.02
N LYS A 413 9.42 -30.04 29.36
CA LYS A 413 10.85 -29.73 29.39
C LYS A 413 11.67 -30.68 30.28
N ARG A 414 11.03 -31.44 31.17
CA ARG A 414 11.67 -32.41 32.06
C ARG A 414 11.60 -33.85 31.56
N THR A 415 10.61 -34.21 30.74
CA THR A 415 10.35 -35.59 30.29
C THR A 415 10.83 -35.88 28.86
N ASN A 416 11.17 -34.84 28.09
CA ASN A 416 11.85 -34.93 26.78
C ASN A 416 11.09 -35.72 25.68
N GLY A 417 9.76 -35.79 25.75
CA GLY A 417 8.90 -36.41 24.73
C GLY A 417 8.58 -35.50 23.53
N CYS A 418 7.90 -36.01 22.51
CA CYS A 418 7.40 -35.23 21.38
C CYS A 418 6.15 -34.41 21.78
N LEU A 419 6.16 -33.09 21.52
CA LEU A 419 5.04 -32.19 21.85
C LEU A 419 3.73 -32.49 21.12
N ASN A 420 3.79 -33.24 20.01
CA ASN A 420 2.62 -33.52 19.17
C ASN A 420 1.93 -34.85 19.54
N CYS A 421 2.68 -35.88 19.94
CA CYS A 421 2.14 -37.23 20.20
C CYS A 421 2.49 -37.82 21.58
N GLY A 422 3.38 -37.20 22.35
CA GLY A 422 3.82 -37.69 23.66
C GLY A 422 4.87 -38.82 23.62
N SER A 423 5.30 -39.29 22.44
CA SER A 423 6.34 -40.32 22.32
C SER A 423 7.74 -39.78 22.65
N GLY A 424 8.55 -40.54 23.40
CA GLY A 424 9.95 -40.23 23.68
C GLY A 424 10.93 -40.51 22.53
N GLU A 425 10.45 -40.97 21.37
CA GLU A 425 11.31 -41.54 20.32
C GLU A 425 11.73 -40.55 19.22
N HIS A 426 11.11 -39.37 19.11
CA HIS A 426 11.41 -38.38 18.07
C HIS A 426 11.16 -36.93 18.51
N TRP A 427 11.76 -35.97 17.79
CA TRP A 427 11.56 -34.54 18.04
C TRP A 427 10.28 -34.01 17.38
N GLU A 428 9.71 -32.91 17.90
CA GLU A 428 8.47 -32.30 17.38
C GLU A 428 8.48 -32.05 15.87
N ARG A 429 9.65 -31.65 15.33
CA ARG A 429 9.87 -31.40 13.90
C ARG A 429 9.79 -32.65 13.01
N GLU A 430 9.86 -33.84 13.61
CA GLU A 430 9.86 -35.14 12.93
C GLU A 430 8.53 -35.89 13.15
N CYS A 431 7.57 -35.29 13.86
CA CYS A 431 6.29 -35.93 14.18
C CYS A 431 5.30 -35.84 13.00
N GLN A 432 5.06 -36.98 12.34
CA GLN A 432 4.32 -37.04 11.08
C GLN A 432 2.79 -37.11 11.19
N GLU A 433 2.22 -37.34 12.37
CA GLU A 433 0.85 -37.88 12.37
C GLU A 433 -0.27 -36.83 12.39
N PHE A 434 -0.46 -35.97 13.40
CA PHE A 434 -1.60 -35.02 13.43
C PHE A 434 -1.31 -33.84 14.38
N CYS A 435 -1.97 -32.69 14.19
CA CYS A 435 -1.90 -31.57 15.14
C CYS A 435 -2.56 -31.94 16.49
N GLY A 436 -1.82 -31.89 17.60
CA GLY A 436 -2.33 -32.26 18.93
C GLY A 436 -3.44 -31.36 19.52
N LYS A 437 -3.84 -30.28 18.84
CA LYS A 437 -4.95 -29.40 19.28
C LYS A 437 -6.26 -29.65 18.54
N CYS A 438 -6.20 -29.94 17.24
CA CYS A 438 -7.38 -30.08 16.39
C CYS A 438 -7.46 -31.42 15.64
N LEU A 439 -6.42 -32.26 15.72
CA LEU A 439 -6.30 -33.56 15.07
C LEU A 439 -6.29 -33.51 13.53
N TYR A 440 -6.05 -32.34 12.93
CA TYR A 440 -5.86 -32.18 11.48
C TYR A 440 -4.38 -32.21 11.10
N GLN A 441 -4.09 -32.66 9.88
CA GLN A 441 -2.75 -32.64 9.30
C GLN A 441 -2.37 -31.25 8.76
N GLY A 442 -1.08 -31.05 8.46
CA GLY A 442 -0.60 -29.89 7.70
C GLY A 442 -0.24 -28.63 8.49
N HIS A 443 -0.27 -28.66 9.83
CA HIS A 443 0.21 -27.55 10.67
C HIS A 443 0.69 -28.02 12.05
N LYS A 444 1.55 -27.23 12.70
CA LYS A 444 2.06 -27.51 14.05
C LYS A 444 1.04 -27.08 15.11
N ALA A 445 1.03 -27.76 16.27
CA ALA A 445 0.19 -27.37 17.41
C ALA A 445 0.51 -25.96 17.93
N THR A 446 1.76 -25.51 17.77
CA THR A 446 2.18 -24.12 18.06
C THR A 446 1.48 -23.09 17.18
N TRP A 447 0.95 -23.48 16.02
CA TRP A 447 0.25 -22.62 15.05
C TRP A 447 -1.25 -22.89 15.00
N CYS A 448 -1.79 -23.69 15.93
CA CYS A 448 -3.20 -24.05 15.99
C CYS A 448 -3.95 -23.23 17.05
N ASN A 449 -5.05 -22.58 16.64
CA ASN A 449 -5.92 -21.78 17.52
C ASN A 449 -6.96 -22.61 18.28
N HIS A 450 -6.95 -23.94 18.17
CA HIS A 450 -7.82 -24.80 18.97
C HIS A 450 -7.24 -25.07 20.37
N PRO A 451 -8.09 -25.23 21.39
CA PRO A 451 -7.65 -25.71 22.70
C PRO A 451 -7.10 -27.13 22.58
N VAL A 452 -6.10 -27.45 23.40
CA VAL A 452 -5.46 -28.78 23.41
C VAL A 452 -6.50 -29.83 23.76
N ARG A 453 -6.57 -30.90 22.97
CA ARG A 453 -7.45 -32.04 23.19
C ARG A 453 -6.61 -33.28 23.46
N CYS A 454 -7.01 -34.04 24.46
CA CYS A 454 -6.38 -35.30 24.80
C CYS A 454 -6.58 -36.31 23.67
N LEU A 455 -5.50 -36.90 23.17
CA LEU A 455 -5.55 -37.94 22.12
C LEU A 455 -6.16 -39.26 22.60
N LYS A 456 -6.21 -39.52 23.92
CA LYS A 456 -6.82 -40.73 24.50
C LYS A 456 -8.32 -40.62 24.70
N CYS A 457 -8.81 -39.51 25.26
CA CYS A 457 -10.24 -39.35 25.60
C CYS A 457 -10.97 -38.23 24.83
N GLY A 458 -10.27 -37.42 24.04
CA GLY A 458 -10.85 -36.33 23.24
C GLY A 458 -11.23 -35.06 24.01
N GLU A 459 -11.10 -35.06 25.34
CA GLU A 459 -11.42 -33.93 26.22
C GLU A 459 -10.40 -32.80 26.16
N GLN A 460 -10.84 -31.58 26.43
CA GLN A 460 -9.97 -30.40 26.37
C GLN A 460 -9.14 -30.21 27.65
N GLY A 461 -7.96 -29.60 27.53
CA GLY A 461 -7.18 -29.08 28.66
C GLY A 461 -6.15 -30.03 29.29
N HIS A 462 -5.86 -31.17 28.66
CA HIS A 462 -4.75 -32.06 29.02
C HIS A 462 -4.25 -32.86 27.80
N ILE A 463 -3.06 -33.45 27.90
CA ILE A 463 -2.48 -34.35 26.88
C ILE A 463 -2.69 -35.82 27.26
N GLY A 464 -2.50 -36.75 26.32
CA GLY A 464 -2.72 -38.18 26.55
C GLY A 464 -1.92 -38.81 27.70
N GLU A 465 -0.78 -38.22 28.07
CA GLU A 465 0.06 -38.68 29.19
C GLU A 465 -0.55 -38.35 30.57
N ASP A 466 -1.35 -37.27 30.67
CA ASP A 466 -2.05 -36.86 31.89
C ASP A 466 -3.51 -37.37 31.94
N CYS A 467 -3.89 -38.23 30.99
CA CYS A 467 -5.24 -38.77 30.91
C CYS A 467 -5.42 -39.91 31.93
N SER A 468 -6.45 -39.81 32.76
CA SER A 468 -6.82 -40.86 33.73
C SER A 468 -7.55 -42.06 33.10
N ASP A 469 -7.88 -41.97 31.82
CA ASP A 469 -8.51 -43.05 31.07
C ASP A 469 -7.42 -43.94 30.45
N ASP A 470 -7.32 -45.17 30.93
CA ASP A 470 -6.52 -46.24 30.33
C ASP A 470 -7.27 -46.80 29.10
N ALA A 471 -7.23 -46.05 28.00
CA ALA A 471 -7.63 -46.50 26.66
C ALA A 471 -6.40 -46.93 25.84
#